data_AF-A0A4Q7VGK9-F1
#
_entry.id   AF-A0A4Q7VGK9-F1
#
_cell.length_a   1.000
_cell.length_b   1.000
_cell.length_c   1.000
_cell.angle_alpha   90.00
_cell.angle_beta   90.00
_cell.angle_gamma   90.00
#
_symmetry.space_group_name_H-M   'P 1'
#
loop_
_entity.id
_entity.type
_entity.pdbx_description
1 polymer ?
#
loop_
_entity_poly.entity_id
_entity_poly.type
_entity_poly.pdbx_seq_one_letter_code
_entity_poly.pdbx_strand_id
1 'polypeptide(L)'
;MGFMTEFREFAVKGNVVDLAVAVIIGGAFGKIVDSLVSDVIMPLVTRIVGGLDYSNYFIPLAGQTETTLEAARKGGAVLAYGSFITVAINFVILAFIIFMMVKQINRLKRAEPPAPPAEPAEDVLLLREIRDALAVKK
;
A
#
# COMPACT_ATOMS: atom_id res chain seq x y z
N MET A 1 -15.89 34.85 11.50
CA MET A 1 -15.69 33.57 12.22
C MET A 1 -14.19 33.34 12.33
N GLY A 2 -13.68 32.67 13.37
CA GLY A 2 -12.23 32.46 13.51
C GLY A 2 -11.73 31.36 12.58
N PHE A 3 -10.50 31.48 12.08
CA PHE A 3 -9.84 30.48 11.22
C PHE A 3 -9.96 29.04 11.75
N MET A 4 -9.88 28.85 13.07
CA MET A 4 -10.04 27.53 13.72
C MET A 4 -11.45 26.94 13.58
N THR A 5 -12.47 27.79 13.54
CA THR A 5 -13.87 27.38 13.32
C THR A 5 -14.08 26.96 11.86
N GLU A 6 -13.58 27.75 10.91
CA GLU A 6 -13.65 27.45 9.46
C GLU A 6 -12.83 26.21 9.10
N PHE A 7 -11.66 26.04 9.72
CA PHE A 7 -10.83 24.85 9.55
C PHE A 7 -11.49 23.59 10.12
N ARG A 8 -12.15 23.69 11.28
CA ARG A 8 -12.92 22.57 11.86
C ARG A 8 -14.11 22.22 10.97
N GLU A 9 -14.86 23.19 10.47
CA GLU A 9 -15.98 22.93 9.55
C GLU A 9 -15.53 22.32 8.22
N PHE A 10 -14.36 22.73 7.70
CA PHE A 10 -13.75 22.11 6.53
C PHE A 10 -13.28 20.68 6.82
N ALA A 11 -12.60 20.45 7.94
CA ALA A 11 -12.05 19.15 8.32
C ALA A 11 -13.15 18.12 8.64
N VAL A 12 -14.30 18.56 9.17
CA VAL A 12 -15.43 17.67 9.53
C VAL A 12 -16.34 17.34 8.34
N LYS A 13 -16.07 17.87 7.13
CA LYS A 13 -16.67 17.32 5.90
C LYS A 13 -16.20 15.87 5.75
N GLY A 14 -17.08 14.94 6.12
CA GLY A 14 -16.74 13.56 6.55
C GLY A 14 -15.81 12.75 5.64
N ASN A 15 -15.74 13.06 4.34
CA ASN A 15 -14.84 12.34 3.43
C ASN A 15 -13.35 12.70 3.62
N VAL A 16 -13.01 13.86 4.20
CA VAL A 16 -11.61 14.30 4.31
C VAL A 16 -10.87 13.61 5.45
N VAL A 17 -11.55 13.37 6.58
CA VAL A 17 -10.96 12.69 7.75
C VAL A 17 -10.67 11.22 7.41
N ASP A 18 -11.63 10.52 6.83
CA ASP A 18 -11.48 9.11 6.46
C ASP A 18 -10.40 8.92 5.40
N LEU A 19 -10.32 9.84 4.43
CA LEU A 19 -9.25 9.86 3.44
C LEU A 19 -7.88 10.10 4.08
N ALA A 20 -7.77 11.06 5.00
CA ALA A 20 -6.52 11.36 5.70
C ALA A 20 -6.03 10.15 6.51
N VAL A 21 -6.94 9.48 7.23
CA VAL A 21 -6.64 8.26 7.99
C VAL A 21 -6.20 7.14 7.04
N ALA A 22 -6.90 6.93 5.92
CA ALA A 22 -6.54 5.91 4.93
C ALA A 22 -5.14 6.13 4.33
N VAL A 23 -4.78 7.37 4.02
CA VAL A 23 -3.45 7.72 3.46
C VAL A 23 -2.35 7.52 4.50
N ILE A 24 -2.55 7.97 5.74
CA ILE A 24 -1.56 7.82 6.83
C ILE A 24 -1.33 6.34 7.14
N ILE A 25 -2.41 5.57 7.30
CA ILE A 25 -2.32 4.13 7.58
C ILE A 25 -1.70 3.41 6.37
N GLY A 26 -2.09 3.74 5.14
CA GLY A 26 -1.51 3.17 3.93
C GLY A 26 -0.01 3.39 3.82
N GLY A 27 0.45 4.61 4.09
CA GLY A 27 1.88 4.94 4.09
C GLY A 27 2.66 4.25 5.21
N ALA A 28 2.10 4.17 6.43
CA ALA A 28 2.72 3.47 7.54
C ALA A 28 2.78 1.94 7.30
N PHE A 29 1.70 1.36 6.77
CA PHE A 29 1.63 -0.05 6.42
C PHE A 29 2.66 -0.41 5.34
N GLY A 30 2.82 0.43 4.31
CA GLY A 30 3.86 0.25 3.30
C GLY A 30 5.26 0.06 3.90
N LYS A 31 5.65 0.90 4.87
CA LYS A 31 6.96 0.78 5.56
C LYS A 31 7.12 -0.53 6.33
N ILE A 32 6.05 -1.02 6.97
CA ILE A 32 6.07 -2.30 7.69
C ILE A 32 6.31 -3.44 6.70
N VAL A 33 5.60 -3.41 5.57
CA VAL A 33 5.74 -4.44 4.53
C VAL A 33 7.14 -4.37 3.89
N ASP A 34 7.64 -3.16 3.61
CA ASP A 34 9.00 -2.97 3.09
C ASP A 34 10.06 -3.55 4.03
N SER A 35 10.00 -3.24 5.33
CA SER A 35 10.93 -3.78 6.33
C SER A 35 10.83 -5.30 6.47
N LEU A 36 9.62 -5.87 6.43
CA LEU A 36 9.45 -7.33 6.43
C LEU A 36 10.15 -7.96 5.21
N VAL A 37 10.04 -7.34 4.03
CA VAL A 37 10.69 -7.86 2.82
C VAL A 37 12.19 -7.66 2.87
N SER A 38 12.68 -6.46 3.15
CA SER A 38 14.11 -6.13 3.12
C SER A 38 14.89 -6.78 4.25
N ASP A 39 14.31 -6.85 5.46
CA ASP A 39 15.07 -7.17 6.67
C ASP A 39 14.86 -8.63 7.10
N VAL A 40 13.76 -9.27 6.68
CA VAL A 40 13.43 -10.65 7.08
C VAL A 40 13.46 -11.60 5.88
N ILE A 41 12.72 -11.28 4.82
CA ILE A 41 12.58 -12.19 3.67
C ILE A 41 13.84 -12.21 2.82
N MET A 42 14.40 -11.05 2.48
CA MET A 42 15.59 -10.96 1.62
C MET A 42 16.80 -11.71 2.18
N PRO A 43 17.16 -11.60 3.48
CA PRO A 43 18.25 -12.40 4.06
C PRO A 43 18.01 -13.91 3.96
N LEU A 44 16.76 -14.37 4.09
CA LEU A 44 16.42 -15.78 3.96
C LEU A 44 16.49 -16.25 2.50
N VAL A 45 15.95 -15.47 1.57
CA VAL A 45 15.97 -15.77 0.14
C VAL A 45 17.41 -15.77 -0.38
N THR A 46 18.20 -14.76 -0.05
CA THR A 46 19.62 -14.67 -0.42
C THR A 46 20.46 -15.80 0.16
N ARG A 47 20.16 -16.27 1.37
CA ARG A 47 20.82 -17.44 1.98
C ARG A 47 20.49 -18.75 1.26
N ILE A 48 19.25 -18.93 0.81
CA ILE A 48 18.79 -20.16 0.14
C ILE A 48 19.24 -20.20 -1.32
N VAL A 49 19.15 -19.08 -2.03
CA VAL A 49 19.43 -18.99 -3.48
C VAL A 49 20.90 -18.71 -3.79
N GLY A 50 21.73 -18.44 -2.77
CA GLY A 50 23.18 -18.37 -2.92
C GLY A 50 23.70 -16.99 -3.36
N GLY A 51 23.35 -15.94 -2.61
CA GLY A 51 24.02 -14.63 -2.75
C GLY A 51 23.49 -13.76 -3.89
N LEU A 52 22.17 -13.64 -4.03
CA LEU A 52 21.51 -12.68 -4.96
C LEU A 52 21.67 -11.22 -4.54
N ASP A 53 22.81 -10.81 -3.99
CA ASP A 53 23.09 -9.39 -3.79
C ASP A 53 23.77 -8.82 -5.05
N TYR A 54 22.96 -8.56 -6.07
CA TYR A 54 23.44 -7.88 -7.26
C TYR A 54 23.69 -6.39 -7.03
N SER A 55 23.46 -5.85 -5.82
CA SER A 55 23.54 -4.40 -5.58
C SER A 55 24.90 -3.80 -5.96
N ASN A 56 25.98 -4.57 -5.88
CA ASN A 56 27.34 -4.15 -6.21
C ASN A 56 27.75 -4.39 -7.69
N TYR A 57 26.84 -4.88 -8.53
CA TYR A 57 27.10 -5.01 -9.96
C TYR A 57 26.78 -3.71 -10.67
N PHE A 58 27.83 -3.03 -11.14
CA PHE A 58 27.71 -1.79 -11.88
C PHE A 58 28.77 -1.67 -12.96
N ILE A 59 28.48 -0.86 -13.99
CA ILE A 59 29.46 -0.49 -15.01
C ILE A 59 29.88 0.96 -14.74
N PRO A 60 31.15 1.22 -14.40
CA PRO A 60 31.66 2.58 -14.25
C PRO A 60 31.75 3.23 -15.63
N LEU A 61 31.04 4.34 -15.84
CA LEU A 61 31.00 5.05 -17.13
C LEU A 61 32.05 6.18 -17.21
N ALA A 62 32.60 6.60 -16.07
CA ALA A 62 33.60 7.67 -15.99
C ALA A 62 34.99 7.17 -15.56
N GLY A 63 35.30 5.89 -15.78
CA GLY A 63 36.64 5.33 -15.50
C GLY A 63 36.96 5.10 -14.02
N GLN A 64 35.95 4.95 -13.15
CA GLN A 64 36.19 4.68 -11.72
C GLN A 64 36.72 3.24 -11.53
N THR A 65 37.73 3.08 -10.67
CA THR A 65 38.36 1.80 -10.31
C THR A 65 37.86 1.23 -8.98
N GLU A 66 36.89 1.89 -8.35
CA GLU A 66 36.38 1.50 -7.04
C GLU A 66 35.53 0.24 -7.13
N THR A 67 35.63 -0.62 -6.11
CA THR A 67 34.95 -1.94 -6.08
C THR A 67 33.55 -1.89 -5.45
N THR A 68 33.13 -0.75 -4.89
CA THR A 68 31.81 -0.58 -4.25
C THR A 68 30.97 0.44 -5.00
N LEU A 69 29.66 0.16 -5.10
CA LEU A 69 28.74 0.99 -5.87
C LEU A 69 28.61 2.40 -5.28
N GLU A 70 28.69 2.54 -3.95
CA GLU A 70 28.68 3.84 -3.28
C GLU A 70 29.91 4.70 -3.61
N ALA A 71 31.10 4.11 -3.64
CA ALA A 71 32.33 4.83 -3.94
C ALA A 71 32.39 5.22 -5.42
N ALA A 72 31.99 4.31 -6.31
CA ALA A 72 31.92 4.59 -7.74
C ALA A 72 30.91 5.70 -8.08
N ARG A 73 29.74 5.73 -7.41
CA ARG A 73 28.74 6.81 -7.58
C ARG A 73 29.26 8.18 -7.18
N LYS A 74 30.16 8.26 -6.19
CA LYS A 74 30.80 9.52 -5.78
C LYS A 74 31.86 9.98 -6.79
N GLY A 75 32.50 9.04 -7.48
CA GLY A 75 33.51 9.30 -8.50
C GLY A 75 32.96 9.61 -9.90
N GLY A 76 31.64 9.56 -10.11
CA GLY A 76 30.98 9.97 -11.36
C GLY A 76 29.80 9.10 -11.76
N ALA A 77 29.38 9.18 -13.03
CA ALA A 77 28.25 8.40 -13.53
C ALA A 77 28.55 6.89 -13.51
N VAL A 78 27.59 6.12 -13.01
CA VAL A 78 27.67 4.67 -12.85
C VAL A 78 26.36 4.04 -13.31
N LEU A 79 26.44 3.02 -14.16
CA LEU A 79 25.28 2.23 -14.56
C LEU A 79 25.08 1.08 -13.56
N ALA A 80 24.24 1.33 -12.56
CA ALA A 80 23.94 0.43 -11.45
C ALA A 80 22.86 -0.62 -11.81
N TYR A 81 23.09 -1.43 -12.85
CA TYR A 81 22.10 -2.41 -13.32
C TYR A 81 21.78 -3.47 -12.26
N GLY A 82 22.75 -3.84 -11.44
CA GLY A 82 22.55 -4.82 -10.39
C GLY A 82 21.63 -4.31 -9.27
N SER A 83 21.78 -3.05 -8.87
CA SER A 83 20.83 -2.39 -7.94
C SER A 83 19.41 -2.34 -8.50
N PHE A 84 19.24 -2.08 -9.80
CA PHE A 84 17.92 -2.13 -10.43
C PHE A 84 17.30 -3.54 -10.39
N ILE A 85 18.07 -4.57 -10.71
CA ILE A 85 17.61 -5.97 -10.65
C ILE A 85 17.21 -6.34 -9.22
N THR A 86 18.00 -5.97 -8.21
CA THR A 86 17.66 -6.19 -6.81
C THR A 86 16.33 -5.52 -6.45
N VAL A 87 16.12 -4.26 -6.83
CA VAL A 87 14.86 -3.55 -6.57
C VAL A 87 13.69 -4.21 -7.30
N ALA A 88 13.87 -4.66 -8.54
CA ALA A 88 12.83 -5.35 -9.30
C ALA A 88 12.44 -6.69 -8.64
N ILE A 89 13.42 -7.47 -8.18
CA ILE A 89 13.17 -8.72 -7.45
C ILE A 89 12.42 -8.43 -6.15
N ASN A 90 12.86 -7.42 -5.38
CA ASN A 90 12.19 -7.00 -4.14
C ASN A 90 10.73 -6.63 -4.39
N PHE A 91 10.45 -5.87 -5.46
CA PHE A 91 9.10 -5.51 -5.84
C PHE A 91 8.23 -6.73 -6.18
N VAL A 92 8.76 -7.73 -6.89
CA VAL A 92 8.04 -8.97 -7.19
C VAL A 92 7.73 -9.75 -5.92
N ILE A 93 8.69 -9.84 -4.99
CA ILE A 93 8.48 -10.49 -3.69
C ILE A 93 7.42 -9.75 -2.86
N LEU A 94 7.51 -8.42 -2.81
CA LEU A 94 6.55 -7.55 -2.13
C LEU A 94 5.13 -7.76 -2.68
N ALA A 95 4.98 -7.71 -4.00
CA ALA A 95 3.71 -7.94 -4.68
C ALA A 95 3.15 -9.34 -4.39
N PHE A 96 4.00 -10.37 -4.37
CA PHE A 96 3.61 -11.74 -4.04
C PHE A 96 3.10 -11.87 -2.59
N ILE A 97 3.79 -11.23 -1.64
CA ILE A 97 3.40 -11.25 -0.22
C ILE A 97 2.08 -10.49 -0.02
N ILE A 98 1.94 -9.29 -0.59
CA ILE A 98 0.69 -8.53 -0.52
C ILE A 98 -0.46 -9.33 -1.13
N PHE A 99 -0.24 -9.98 -2.27
CA PHE A 99 -1.23 -10.86 -2.89
C PHE A 99 -1.62 -12.01 -1.97
N MET A 100 -0.65 -12.67 -1.32
CA MET A 100 -0.93 -13.73 -0.34
C MET A 100 -1.74 -13.22 0.86
N MET A 101 -1.40 -12.05 1.40
CA MET A 101 -2.15 -11.44 2.52
C MET A 101 -3.59 -11.12 2.13
N VAL A 102 -3.79 -10.48 0.98
CA VAL A 102 -5.14 -10.15 0.47
C VAL A 102 -5.94 -11.43 0.20
N LYS A 103 -5.30 -12.45 -0.39
CA LYS A 103 -5.93 -13.76 -0.60
C LYS A 103 -6.36 -14.41 0.73
N GLN A 104 -5.54 -14.31 1.76
CA GLN A 104 -5.85 -14.84 3.10
C GLN A 104 -7.01 -14.09 3.75
N ILE A 105 -7.01 -12.76 3.69
CA ILE A 105 -8.12 -11.93 4.19
C ILE A 105 -9.41 -12.24 3.44
N ASN A 106 -9.36 -12.33 2.11
CA ASN A 106 -10.53 -12.68 1.29
C ASN A 106 -11.04 -14.10 1.59
N ARG A 107 -10.14 -15.04 1.92
CA ARG A 107 -10.52 -16.39 2.35
C ARG A 107 -11.26 -16.37 3.69
N LEU A 108 -10.80 -15.55 4.64
CA LEU A 108 -11.43 -15.41 5.96
C LEU A 108 -12.79 -14.69 5.86
N LYS A 109 -12.88 -13.60 5.10
CA LYS A 109 -14.15 -12.88 4.85
C LYS A 109 -15.20 -13.73 4.15
N ARG A 110 -14.78 -14.69 3.34
CA ARG A 110 -15.68 -15.64 2.66
C ARG A 110 -16.16 -16.78 3.58
N ALA A 111 -15.49 -16.98 4.72
CA ALA A 111 -15.89 -17.97 5.73
C ALA A 111 -16.86 -17.39 6.77
N GLU A 112 -16.98 -16.06 6.87
CA GLU A 112 -18.06 -15.41 7.61
C GLU A 112 -19.34 -15.44 6.76
N PRO A 113 -20.49 -15.88 7.32
CA PRO A 113 -21.78 -15.63 6.69
C PRO A 113 -21.88 -14.12 6.38
N PRO A 114 -22.41 -13.72 5.22
CA PRO A 114 -22.61 -12.31 4.94
C PRO A 114 -23.32 -11.68 6.13
N ALA A 115 -22.75 -10.60 6.67
CA ALA A 115 -23.39 -9.84 7.73
C ALA A 115 -24.85 -9.59 7.31
N PRO A 116 -25.83 -9.75 8.23
CA PRO A 116 -27.21 -9.45 7.92
C PRO A 116 -27.26 -8.11 7.20
N PRO A 117 -27.94 -8.01 6.05
CA PRO A 117 -27.99 -6.76 5.31
C PRO A 117 -28.34 -5.65 6.28
N ALA A 118 -27.51 -4.60 6.30
CA ALA A 118 -27.72 -3.45 7.16
C ALA A 118 -29.18 -3.03 7.02
N GLU A 119 -29.86 -2.82 8.16
CA GLU A 119 -31.23 -2.35 8.14
C GLU A 119 -31.30 -1.15 7.19
N PRO A 120 -32.29 -1.11 6.27
CA PRO A 120 -32.38 -0.03 5.30
C PRO A 120 -32.32 1.30 6.06
N ALA A 121 -31.48 2.22 5.60
CA ALA A 121 -31.40 3.56 6.18
C ALA A 121 -32.81 4.15 6.34
N GLU A 122 -33.05 4.94 7.39
CA GLU A 122 -34.38 5.55 7.64
C GLU A 122 -34.94 6.25 6.40
N ASP A 123 -34.09 6.91 5.62
CA ASP A 123 -34.47 7.53 4.35
C ASP A 123 -35.07 6.52 3.35
N VAL A 124 -34.51 5.31 3.27
CA VAL A 124 -35.01 4.24 2.40
C VAL A 124 -36.35 3.69 2.92
N LEU A 125 -36.54 3.65 4.24
CA LEU A 125 -37.82 3.27 4.84
C LEU A 125 -38.89 4.35 4.58
N LEU A 126 -38.57 5.61 4.82
CA LEU A 126 -39.43 6.77 4.53
C LEU A 126 -39.81 6.82 3.05
N LEU A 127 -38.87 6.59 2.13
CA LEU A 127 -39.14 6.55 0.69
C LEU A 127 -40.06 5.38 0.30
N ARG A 128 -39.96 4.23 0.98
CA ARG A 128 -40.91 3.11 0.78
C ARG A 128 -42.30 3.46 1.27
N GLU A 129 -42.41 4.07 2.45
CA GLU A 129 -43.67 4.54 3.01
C GLU A 129 -44.33 5.59 2.11
N ILE A 130 -43.56 6.55 1.58
CA ILE A 130 -44.04 7.56 0.63
C ILE A 130 -44.52 6.91 -0.67
N ARG A 131 -43.75 5.95 -1.23
CA ARG A 131 -44.16 5.21 -2.43
C ARG A 131 -45.49 4.50 -2.20
N ASP A 132 -45.63 3.82 -1.07
CA ASP A 132 -46.81 3.02 -0.75
C ASP A 132 -48.03 3.93 -0.50
N ALA A 133 -47.84 5.06 0.18
CA ALA A 133 -48.87 6.09 0.36
C ALA A 133 -49.33 6.73 -0.97
N LEU A 134 -48.41 6.92 -1.92
CA LEU A 134 -48.74 7.44 -3.25
C LEU A 134 -49.42 6.39 -4.15
N ALA A 135 -49.08 5.11 -3.99
CA ALA A 135 -49.71 4.02 -4.73
C ALA A 135 -51.18 3.82 -4.33
N VAL A 136 -51.52 4.05 -3.05
CA VAL A 136 -52.89 3.96 -2.53
C VAL A 136 -53.76 5.18 -2.92
N LYS A 137 -53.14 6.31 -3.27
CA LYS A 137 -53.84 7.56 -3.61
C LYS A 137 -54.25 7.67 -5.09
N LYS A 138 -54.17 6.58 -5.84
CA LYS A 138 -54.59 6.47 -7.24
C LYS A 138 -55.98 5.84 -7.33
#